data_AF-A0A356UD73-F1
#
_entry.id   AF-A0A356UD73-F1
#
_cell.length_a   1.000
_cell.length_b   1.000
_cell.length_c   1.000
_cell.angle_alpha   90.00
_cell.angle_beta   90.00
_cell.angle_gamma   90.00
#
_symmetry.space_group_name_H-M   'P 1'
#
loop_
_entity.id
_entity.type
_entity.pdbx_description
1 polymer ?
#
loop_
_entity_poly.entity_id
_entity_poly.type
_entity_poly.pdbx_seq_one_letter_code
_entity_poly.pdbx_strand_id
1 'polypeptide(L)'
;LHDGGKYTDKFQDKLKGMSLHVDHSTTGAQIATELFGNMGRLLGYVSAGHHGGLPNGGSDADETSLMGRLVKDIPNYDAFYKEILLQPQLPKLNLGRSDKPGFSLSFFVRMLFSCLVDADFLDTEQFYSKEKNVLRKKFANIKTLNYRLEQHIDKISKKTKNPVIKCERAHVRACCQQAAEKEKGLFSLTVPTGGGKTLSSLEFAFRHAQKYGMERVIYAVPFTSIIEQNAAVFREALGDDAVLEHHSNFDFEEDENSPNYKYRLVAENWDAPV
;
A
#
# COMPACT_ATOMS: atom_id res chain seq x y z
N LEU A 1 -10.49 -18.00 -5.31
CA LEU A 1 -9.37 -18.94 -5.59
C LEU A 1 -8.55 -19.18 -4.34
N HIS A 2 -8.01 -18.12 -3.70
CA HIS A 2 -7.14 -18.24 -2.51
C HIS A 2 -7.77 -19.04 -1.37
N ASP A 3 -9.07 -18.84 -1.15
CA ASP A 3 -9.86 -19.55 -0.14
C ASP A 3 -10.53 -20.85 -0.63
N GLY A 4 -10.07 -21.44 -1.74
CA GLY A 4 -10.67 -22.65 -2.29
C GLY A 4 -10.76 -23.81 -1.28
N GLY A 5 -9.77 -23.93 -0.38
CA GLY A 5 -9.75 -24.97 0.64
C GLY A 5 -10.80 -24.81 1.74
N LYS A 6 -11.50 -23.66 1.80
CA LYS A 6 -12.66 -23.46 2.69
C LYS A 6 -13.86 -24.32 2.29
N TYR A 7 -13.90 -24.84 1.06
CA TYR A 7 -14.95 -25.74 0.55
C TYR A 7 -14.74 -27.22 0.94
N THR A 8 -13.80 -27.51 1.83
CA THR A 8 -13.59 -28.85 2.37
C THR A 8 -14.49 -29.10 3.59
N ASP A 9 -14.96 -30.35 3.78
CA ASP A 9 -15.77 -30.72 4.95
C ASP A 9 -15.07 -30.39 6.27
N LYS A 10 -13.75 -30.63 6.34
CA LYS A 10 -12.93 -30.30 7.51
C LYS A 10 -12.98 -28.80 7.85
N PHE A 11 -12.95 -27.92 6.84
CA PHE A 11 -13.06 -26.49 7.08
C PHE A 11 -14.48 -26.10 7.51
N GLN A 12 -15.51 -26.72 6.94
CA GLN A 12 -16.90 -26.48 7.35
C GLN A 12 -17.14 -26.92 8.80
N ASP A 13 -16.56 -28.03 9.25
CA ASP A 13 -16.64 -28.46 10.64
C ASP A 13 -15.90 -27.52 11.60
N LYS A 14 -14.77 -26.93 11.16
CA LYS A 14 -14.12 -25.84 11.87
C LYS A 14 -15.05 -24.64 12.05
N LEU A 15 -15.79 -24.24 11.01
CA LEU A 15 -16.78 -23.16 11.09
C LEU A 15 -17.95 -23.47 12.05
N LYS A 16 -18.32 -24.75 12.22
CA LYS A 16 -19.32 -25.20 13.20
C LYS A 16 -18.81 -25.23 14.63
N GLY A 17 -17.57 -24.79 14.88
CA GLY A 17 -16.98 -24.67 16.22
C GLY A 17 -16.06 -25.80 16.63
N MET A 18 -15.70 -26.72 15.72
CA MET A 18 -14.67 -27.72 16.03
C MET A 18 -13.27 -27.08 16.05
N SER A 19 -12.47 -27.40 17.07
CA SER A 19 -11.08 -26.95 17.16
C SER A 19 -10.18 -27.78 16.24
N LEU A 20 -10.13 -27.40 14.96
CA LEU A 20 -9.35 -28.06 13.93
C LEU A 20 -8.37 -27.07 13.27
N HIS A 21 -7.12 -27.49 13.12
CA HIS A 21 -6.19 -26.83 12.21
C HIS A 21 -6.41 -27.38 10.80
N VAL A 22 -6.83 -26.51 9.88
CA VAL A 22 -7.11 -26.87 8.48
C VAL A 22 -6.29 -25.94 7.59
N ASP A 23 -5.49 -26.53 6.71
CA ASP A 23 -4.79 -25.81 5.65
C ASP A 23 -5.76 -25.57 4.49
N HIS A 24 -6.26 -24.34 4.37
CA HIS A 24 -7.16 -23.97 3.28
C HIS A 24 -6.48 -23.17 2.16
N SER A 25 -5.25 -22.70 2.38
CA SER A 25 -4.55 -21.82 1.43
C SER A 25 -3.83 -22.59 0.31
N THR A 26 -3.47 -23.86 0.57
CA THR A 26 -2.81 -24.74 -0.41
C THR A 26 -3.69 -25.08 -1.61
N THR A 27 -5.00 -25.26 -1.42
CA THR A 27 -5.94 -25.61 -2.50
C THR A 27 -5.90 -24.62 -3.66
N GLY A 28 -5.94 -23.32 -3.38
CA GLY A 28 -5.90 -22.30 -4.44
C GLY A 28 -4.56 -22.31 -5.20
N ALA A 29 -3.47 -22.69 -4.55
CA ALA A 29 -2.16 -22.79 -5.19
C ALA A 29 -2.05 -23.99 -6.14
N GLN A 30 -2.63 -25.14 -5.76
CA GLN A 30 -2.71 -26.32 -6.62
C GLN A 30 -3.59 -26.03 -7.84
N ILE A 31 -4.81 -25.52 -7.64
CA ILE A 31 -5.73 -25.16 -8.73
C ILE A 31 -5.06 -24.20 -9.72
N ALA A 32 -4.41 -23.14 -9.24
CA ALA A 32 -3.75 -22.17 -10.11
C ALA A 32 -2.64 -22.83 -10.95
N THR A 33 -1.84 -23.70 -10.34
CA THR A 33 -0.71 -24.38 -10.99
C THR A 33 -1.20 -25.40 -12.01
N GLU A 34 -2.26 -26.13 -11.72
CA GLU A 34 -2.86 -27.09 -12.64
C GLU A 34 -3.41 -26.40 -13.89
N LEU A 35 -4.11 -25.27 -13.73
CA LEU A 35 -4.72 -24.54 -14.85
C LEU A 35 -3.72 -23.78 -15.71
N PHE A 36 -2.68 -23.20 -15.09
CA PHE A 36 -1.82 -22.23 -15.77
C PHE A 36 -0.33 -22.59 -15.73
N GLY A 37 0.03 -23.78 -15.27
CA GLY A 37 1.41 -24.28 -15.21
C GLY A 37 2.34 -23.34 -14.44
N ASN A 38 3.49 -23.01 -15.04
CA ASN A 38 4.49 -22.14 -14.44
C ASN A 38 3.97 -20.73 -14.11
N MET A 39 3.05 -20.20 -14.91
CA MET A 39 2.41 -18.91 -14.62
C MET A 39 1.46 -19.02 -13.43
N GLY A 40 0.80 -20.17 -13.30
CA GLY A 40 -0.04 -20.52 -12.16
C GLY A 40 0.72 -20.54 -10.84
N ARG A 41 2.00 -20.94 -10.85
CA ARG A 41 2.86 -20.92 -9.65
C ARG A 41 3.04 -19.53 -9.06
N LEU A 42 2.99 -18.47 -9.88
CA LEU A 42 3.03 -17.09 -9.37
C LEU A 42 1.80 -16.79 -8.51
N LEU A 43 0.62 -17.22 -8.95
CA LEU A 43 -0.61 -17.15 -8.16
C LEU A 43 -0.59 -18.15 -7.00
N GLY A 44 0.12 -19.27 -7.15
CA GLY A 44 0.33 -20.24 -6.09
C GLY A 44 1.07 -19.66 -4.89
N TYR A 45 2.12 -18.87 -5.10
CA TYR A 45 2.76 -18.11 -4.02
C TYR A 45 1.78 -17.20 -3.28
N VAL A 46 0.97 -16.46 -4.04
CA VAL A 46 0.01 -15.50 -3.52
C VAL A 46 -1.09 -16.19 -2.71
N SER A 47 -1.67 -17.28 -3.25
CA SER A 47 -2.68 -18.10 -2.59
C SER A 47 -2.10 -18.82 -1.36
N ALA A 48 -0.96 -19.50 -1.46
CA ALA A 48 -0.44 -20.25 -0.32
C ALA A 48 -0.10 -19.34 0.86
N GLY A 49 0.34 -18.11 0.58
CA GLY A 49 0.83 -17.17 1.58
C GLY A 49 -0.19 -16.22 2.20
N HIS A 50 -1.46 -16.18 1.75
CA HIS A 50 -2.39 -15.07 2.05
C HIS A 50 -2.71 -14.83 3.53
N HIS A 51 -2.34 -15.75 4.44
CA HIS A 51 -2.42 -15.54 5.90
C HIS A 51 -1.06 -15.52 6.62
N GLY A 52 0.00 -16.08 6.03
CA GLY A 52 1.27 -16.36 6.71
C GLY A 52 2.50 -15.70 6.08
N GLY A 53 2.31 -14.94 5.00
CA GLY A 53 3.40 -14.43 4.18
C GLY A 53 3.78 -15.41 3.06
N LEU A 54 4.53 -14.89 2.08
CA LEU A 54 4.93 -15.66 0.91
C LEU A 54 5.86 -16.83 1.31
N PRO A 55 5.55 -18.08 0.90
CA PRO A 55 6.42 -19.21 1.19
C PRO A 55 7.73 -19.13 0.38
N ASN A 56 8.76 -19.82 0.85
CA ASN A 56 9.94 -20.10 0.05
C ASN A 56 9.60 -21.06 -1.10
N GLY A 57 10.41 -21.06 -2.16
CA GLY A 57 10.22 -22.00 -3.27
C GLY A 57 10.44 -23.47 -2.87
N GLY A 58 11.55 -23.75 -2.18
CA GLY A 58 11.86 -25.05 -1.58
C GLY A 58 11.79 -26.25 -2.54
N SER A 59 11.46 -27.41 -1.98
CA SER A 59 11.34 -28.69 -2.69
C SER A 59 10.11 -29.45 -2.21
N ASP A 60 9.76 -30.52 -2.92
CA ASP A 60 8.61 -31.39 -2.61
C ASP A 60 8.68 -32.01 -1.20
N ALA A 61 9.88 -32.12 -0.62
CA ALA A 61 10.10 -32.63 0.73
C ALA A 61 9.90 -31.56 1.83
N ASP A 62 9.87 -30.28 1.47
CA ASP A 62 9.63 -29.17 2.40
C ASP A 62 8.16 -28.75 2.34
N GLU A 63 7.35 -29.30 3.23
CA GLU A 63 5.91 -29.05 3.31
C GLU A 63 5.53 -27.58 3.53
N THR A 64 6.47 -26.74 4.02
CA THR A 64 6.23 -25.30 4.23
C THR A 64 6.46 -24.48 2.96
N SER A 65 7.26 -25.01 2.04
CA SER A 65 7.56 -24.39 0.76
C SER A 65 6.39 -24.46 -0.23
N LEU A 66 6.45 -23.64 -1.28
CA LEU A 66 5.48 -23.74 -2.36
C LEU A 66 5.52 -25.14 -2.99
N MET A 67 6.69 -25.69 -3.30
CA MET A 67 6.77 -26.98 -4.00
C MET A 67 6.20 -28.13 -3.17
N GLY A 68 6.52 -28.21 -1.87
CA GLY A 68 5.91 -29.19 -0.97
C GLY A 68 4.39 -29.05 -0.86
N ARG A 69 3.87 -27.81 -0.83
CA ARG A 69 2.41 -27.57 -0.87
C ARG A 69 1.76 -28.02 -2.17
N LEU A 70 2.43 -27.89 -3.31
CA LEU A 70 1.87 -28.28 -4.61
C LEU A 70 1.68 -29.79 -4.76
N VAL A 71 2.47 -30.61 -4.06
CA VAL A 71 2.36 -32.08 -4.09
C VAL A 71 1.58 -32.66 -2.91
N LYS A 72 1.16 -31.81 -1.97
CA LYS A 72 0.44 -32.22 -0.76
C LYS A 72 -0.93 -32.80 -1.10
N ASP A 73 -1.26 -33.93 -0.47
CA ASP A 73 -2.62 -34.47 -0.54
C ASP A 73 -3.59 -33.57 0.26
N ILE A 74 -4.65 -33.08 -0.39
CA ILE A 74 -5.63 -32.17 0.20
C ILE A 74 -7.04 -32.79 0.18
N PRO A 75 -7.90 -32.51 1.19
CA PRO A 75 -9.26 -33.04 1.22
C PRO A 75 -10.07 -32.62 -0.01
N ASN A 76 -11.12 -33.37 -0.37
CA ASN A 76 -12.02 -33.02 -1.47
C ASN A 76 -12.61 -31.61 -1.27
N TYR A 77 -12.59 -30.81 -2.34
CA TYR A 77 -13.08 -29.44 -2.40
C TYR A 77 -14.00 -29.21 -3.60
N ASP A 78 -14.60 -30.26 -4.20
CA ASP A 78 -15.36 -30.17 -5.46
C ASP A 78 -16.55 -29.20 -5.38
N ALA A 79 -17.08 -28.96 -4.18
CA ALA A 79 -18.11 -27.95 -3.95
C ALA A 79 -17.69 -26.55 -4.43
N PHE A 80 -16.39 -26.23 -4.40
CA PHE A 80 -15.84 -24.99 -4.93
C PHE A 80 -16.27 -24.73 -6.38
N TYR A 81 -16.21 -25.76 -7.25
CA TYR A 81 -16.52 -25.63 -8.66
C TYR A 81 -18.03 -25.52 -8.95
N LYS A 82 -18.89 -25.77 -7.96
CA LYS A 82 -20.35 -25.56 -8.09
C LYS A 82 -20.73 -24.08 -7.99
N GLU A 83 -19.93 -23.30 -7.26
CA GLU A 83 -20.22 -21.87 -6.98
C GLU A 83 -19.28 -20.93 -7.74
N ILE A 84 -18.02 -21.33 -7.94
CA ILE A 84 -17.00 -20.47 -8.51
C ILE A 84 -16.67 -20.91 -9.94
N LEU A 85 -16.98 -20.04 -10.90
CA LEU A 85 -16.52 -20.17 -12.27
C LEU A 85 -15.11 -19.58 -12.41
N LEU A 86 -14.14 -20.41 -12.75
CA LEU A 86 -12.77 -19.96 -12.99
C LEU A 86 -12.61 -19.36 -14.38
N GLN A 87 -11.77 -18.32 -14.46
CA GLN A 87 -11.37 -17.74 -15.74
C GLN A 87 -10.49 -18.75 -16.50
N PRO A 88 -10.74 -19.01 -17.80
CA PRO A 88 -10.02 -20.03 -18.54
C PRO A 88 -8.59 -19.60 -18.91
N GLN A 89 -8.26 -18.33 -18.77
CA GLN A 89 -6.98 -17.77 -19.18
C GLN A 89 -6.54 -16.63 -18.26
N LEU A 90 -5.22 -16.52 -18.09
CA LEU A 90 -4.63 -15.37 -17.41
C LEU A 90 -4.56 -14.15 -18.34
N PRO A 91 -4.67 -12.94 -17.80
CA PRO A 91 -4.38 -11.73 -18.57
C PRO A 91 -2.93 -11.77 -19.05
N LYS A 92 -2.67 -11.17 -20.22
CA LYS A 92 -1.31 -11.05 -20.74
C LYS A 92 -0.44 -10.27 -19.75
N LEU A 93 0.56 -10.94 -19.20
CA LEU A 93 1.51 -10.31 -18.30
C LEU A 93 2.55 -9.54 -19.12
N ASN A 94 2.65 -8.24 -18.90
CA ASN A 94 3.70 -7.39 -19.48
C ASN A 94 4.48 -6.68 -18.37
N LEU A 95 5.57 -7.30 -17.92
CA LEU A 95 6.48 -6.71 -16.94
C LEU A 95 7.50 -5.74 -17.56
N GLY A 96 7.41 -5.48 -18.87
CA GLY A 96 8.41 -4.72 -19.60
C GLY A 96 9.76 -5.44 -19.69
N ARG A 97 10.78 -4.72 -20.18
CA ARG A 97 12.16 -5.20 -20.19
C ARG A 97 12.86 -4.72 -18.92
N SER A 98 13.53 -5.63 -18.22
CA SER A 98 14.41 -5.31 -17.09
C SER A 98 15.74 -6.03 -17.26
N ASP A 99 16.80 -5.37 -16.80
CA ASP A 99 18.13 -5.94 -16.58
C ASP A 99 18.14 -6.98 -15.44
N LYS A 100 17.09 -7.04 -14.61
CA LYS A 100 16.95 -7.93 -13.46
C LYS A 100 15.60 -8.68 -13.49
N PRO A 101 15.37 -9.57 -14.46
CA PRO A 101 14.07 -10.22 -14.68
C PRO A 101 13.56 -11.01 -13.46
N GLY A 102 14.45 -11.70 -12.73
CA GLY A 102 14.08 -12.41 -11.50
C GLY A 102 13.59 -11.48 -10.39
N PHE A 103 14.25 -10.33 -10.22
CA PHE A 103 13.81 -9.31 -9.27
C PHE A 103 12.45 -8.74 -9.67
N SER A 104 12.27 -8.35 -10.94
CA SER A 104 11.00 -7.83 -11.45
C SER A 104 9.84 -8.80 -11.24
N LEU A 105 10.07 -10.09 -11.52
CA LEU A 105 9.07 -11.12 -11.30
C LEU A 105 8.76 -11.31 -9.81
N SER A 106 9.78 -11.36 -8.95
CA SER A 106 9.59 -11.47 -7.49
C SER A 106 8.83 -10.27 -6.91
N PHE A 107 9.11 -9.07 -7.41
CA PHE A 107 8.44 -7.85 -6.99
C PHE A 107 6.99 -7.84 -7.46
N PHE A 108 6.73 -8.28 -8.70
CA PHE A 108 5.37 -8.43 -9.21
C PHE A 108 4.53 -9.41 -8.37
N VAL A 109 5.09 -10.56 -7.97
CA VAL A 109 4.40 -11.51 -7.07
C VAL A 109 4.09 -10.86 -5.72
N ARG A 110 5.02 -10.08 -5.14
CA ARG A 110 4.78 -9.33 -3.90
C ARG A 110 3.67 -8.29 -4.07
N MET A 111 3.60 -7.62 -5.21
CA MET A 111 2.50 -6.70 -5.51
C MET A 111 1.16 -7.42 -5.60
N LEU A 112 1.08 -8.56 -6.31
CA LEU A 112 -0.14 -9.37 -6.37
C LEU A 112 -0.56 -9.88 -4.99
N PHE A 113 0.41 -10.30 -4.17
CA PHE A 113 0.19 -10.70 -2.79
C PHE A 113 -0.38 -9.55 -1.96
N SER A 114 0.23 -8.36 -2.05
CA SER A 114 -0.26 -7.15 -1.39
C SER A 114 -1.70 -6.84 -1.80
N CYS A 115 -2.03 -6.91 -3.09
CA CYS A 115 -3.40 -6.69 -3.57
C CYS A 115 -4.40 -7.73 -3.07
N LEU A 116 -4.01 -9.02 -3.01
CA LEU A 116 -4.90 -10.06 -2.50
C LEU A 116 -5.17 -9.87 -1.01
N VAL A 117 -4.12 -9.62 -0.22
CA VAL A 117 -4.25 -9.41 1.23
C VAL A 117 -5.11 -8.18 1.51
N ASP A 118 -4.84 -7.05 0.84
CA ASP A 118 -5.66 -5.84 0.97
C ASP A 118 -7.13 -6.11 0.63
N ALA A 119 -7.41 -6.82 -0.47
CA ALA A 119 -8.77 -7.18 -0.84
C ALA A 119 -9.47 -8.09 0.20
N ASP A 120 -8.76 -9.09 0.74
CA ASP A 120 -9.31 -10.02 1.75
C ASP A 120 -9.63 -9.31 3.07
N PHE A 121 -8.76 -8.40 3.49
CA PHE A 121 -8.97 -7.56 4.67
C PHE A 121 -10.12 -6.58 4.48
N LEU A 122 -10.18 -5.88 3.34
CA LEU A 122 -11.25 -4.91 3.05
C LEU A 122 -12.63 -5.57 2.91
N ASP A 123 -12.72 -6.75 2.30
CA ASP A 123 -13.98 -7.50 2.18
C ASP A 123 -14.46 -7.99 3.56
N THR A 124 -13.53 -8.49 4.38
CA THR A 124 -13.80 -8.87 5.77
C THR A 124 -14.27 -7.66 6.60
N GLU A 125 -13.58 -6.53 6.51
CA GLU A 125 -13.97 -5.29 7.21
C GLU A 125 -15.37 -4.82 6.78
N GLN A 126 -15.68 -4.85 5.48
CA GLN A 126 -16.98 -4.45 4.96
C GLN A 126 -18.11 -5.33 5.52
N PHE A 127 -17.86 -6.63 5.71
CA PHE A 127 -18.83 -7.56 6.28
C PHE A 127 -19.08 -7.29 7.77
N TYR A 128 -18.03 -7.06 8.57
CA TYR A 128 -18.13 -6.91 10.02
C TYR A 128 -18.37 -5.47 10.51
N SER A 129 -18.03 -4.45 9.73
CA SER A 129 -17.96 -3.07 10.22
C SER A 129 -18.30 -2.03 9.14
N LYS A 130 -19.59 -1.91 8.79
CA LYS A 130 -20.08 -0.87 7.87
C LYS A 130 -19.67 0.56 8.26
N GLU A 131 -19.49 0.81 9.56
CA GLU A 131 -19.09 2.11 10.12
C GLU A 131 -17.59 2.43 9.91
N LYS A 132 -16.70 1.42 9.92
CA LYS A 132 -15.25 1.59 9.68
C LYS A 132 -14.95 1.99 8.23
N ASN A 133 -15.68 1.43 7.26
CA ASN A 133 -15.56 1.81 5.84
C ASN A 133 -15.89 3.30 5.58
N VAL A 134 -16.76 3.90 6.41
CA VAL A 134 -17.11 5.33 6.31
C VAL A 134 -15.98 6.23 6.82
N LEU A 135 -15.17 5.77 7.77
CA LEU A 135 -14.01 6.50 8.30
C LEU A 135 -12.87 6.59 7.27
N ARG A 136 -12.67 5.56 6.44
CA ARG A 136 -11.62 5.54 5.39
C ARG A 136 -11.84 6.56 4.26
N LYS A 137 -13.05 7.11 4.05
CA LYS A 137 -13.45 7.84 2.82
C LYS A 137 -13.33 9.38 2.83
N LYS A 138 -12.65 10.00 3.81
CA LYS A 138 -12.73 11.47 4.00
C LYS A 138 -11.41 12.21 3.88
N PHE A 139 -10.63 11.95 2.83
CA PHE A 139 -9.45 12.76 2.54
C PHE A 139 -9.76 13.85 1.52
N ALA A 140 -9.25 15.05 1.76
CA ALA A 140 -9.25 16.10 0.75
C ALA A 140 -8.35 15.68 -0.41
N ASN A 141 -8.80 15.90 -1.65
CA ASN A 141 -8.00 15.60 -2.83
C ASN A 141 -6.74 16.49 -2.92
N ILE A 142 -5.75 16.04 -3.68
CA ILE A 142 -4.47 16.74 -3.89
C ILE A 142 -4.66 18.20 -4.31
N LYS A 143 -5.67 18.51 -5.14
CA LYS A 143 -5.94 19.89 -5.56
C LYS A 143 -6.31 20.80 -4.39
N THR A 144 -7.14 20.29 -3.48
CA THR A 144 -7.55 21.02 -2.28
C THR A 144 -6.37 21.20 -1.32
N LEU A 145 -5.55 20.16 -1.16
CA LEU A 145 -4.35 20.22 -0.32
C LEU A 145 -3.29 21.17 -0.87
N ASN A 146 -3.07 21.17 -2.19
CA ASN A 146 -2.17 22.12 -2.82
C ASN A 146 -2.61 23.57 -2.58
N TYR A 147 -3.92 23.85 -2.68
CA TYR A 147 -4.44 25.18 -2.36
C TYR A 147 -4.18 25.57 -0.90
N ARG A 148 -4.41 24.67 0.06
CA ARG A 148 -4.10 24.92 1.49
C ARG A 148 -2.61 25.21 1.69
N LEU A 149 -1.74 24.43 1.06
CA LEU A 149 -0.30 24.59 1.09
C LEU A 149 0.14 25.96 0.53
N GLU A 150 -0.40 26.37 -0.63
CA GLU A 150 -0.12 27.67 -1.25
C GLU A 150 -0.48 28.82 -0.30
N GLN A 151 -1.66 28.77 0.33
CA GLN A 151 -2.08 29.78 1.32
C GLN A 151 -1.14 29.82 2.54
N HIS A 152 -0.71 28.65 3.03
CA HIS A 152 0.21 28.55 4.15
C HIS A 152 1.59 29.15 3.82
N ILE A 153 2.15 28.82 2.64
CA ILE A 153 3.45 29.37 2.18
C ILE A 153 3.35 30.90 2.03
N ASP A 154 2.26 31.42 1.48
CA ASP A 154 2.07 32.86 1.31
C ASP A 154 1.98 33.59 2.66
N LYS A 155 1.31 32.98 3.64
CA LYS A 155 1.23 33.49 5.03
C LYS A 155 2.62 33.56 5.67
N ILE A 156 3.45 32.52 5.54
CA ILE A 156 4.81 32.50 6.09
C ILE A 156 5.72 33.51 5.36
N SER A 157 5.58 33.61 4.04
CA SER A 157 6.37 34.53 3.22
C SER A 157 6.11 35.99 3.57
N LYS A 158 4.87 36.35 3.97
CA LYS A 158 4.53 37.68 4.48
C LYS A 158 5.17 38.00 5.84
N LYS A 159 5.38 36.99 6.70
CA LYS A 159 6.03 37.14 8.02
C LYS A 159 7.56 37.23 7.95
N THR A 160 8.16 36.84 6.83
CA THR A 160 9.62 36.81 6.68
C THR A 160 10.19 38.23 6.54
N LYS A 161 10.93 38.68 7.56
CA LYS A 161 11.49 40.06 7.62
C LYS A 161 12.74 40.25 6.76
N ASN A 162 13.56 39.21 6.59
CA ASN A 162 14.80 39.30 5.82
C ASN A 162 14.48 39.23 4.31
N PRO A 163 14.75 40.30 3.53
CA PRO A 163 14.39 40.35 2.12
C PRO A 163 15.20 39.37 1.25
N VAL A 164 16.46 39.10 1.61
CA VAL A 164 17.31 38.15 0.89
C VAL A 164 16.76 36.74 1.06
N ILE A 165 16.50 36.30 2.30
CA ILE A 165 15.93 34.97 2.57
C ILE A 165 14.57 34.80 1.89
N LYS A 166 13.74 35.86 1.88
CA LYS A 166 12.45 35.85 1.20
C LYS A 166 12.61 35.65 -0.31
N CYS A 167 13.56 36.37 -0.93
CA CYS A 167 13.87 36.25 -2.36
C CYS A 167 14.37 34.85 -2.71
N GLU A 168 15.35 34.33 -1.97
CA GLU A 168 15.93 33.01 -2.21
C GLU A 168 14.89 31.88 -2.07
N ARG A 169 14.02 31.95 -1.04
CA ARG A 169 12.94 30.98 -0.88
C ARG A 169 11.92 31.05 -2.01
N ALA A 170 11.60 32.26 -2.49
CA ALA A 170 10.72 32.43 -3.64
C ALA A 170 11.35 31.87 -4.92
N HIS A 171 12.67 32.03 -5.09
CA HIS A 171 13.41 31.46 -6.21
C HIS A 171 13.38 29.92 -6.19
N VAL A 172 13.70 29.30 -5.04
CA VAL A 172 13.62 27.83 -4.85
C VAL A 172 12.21 27.32 -5.14
N ARG A 173 11.18 27.99 -4.63
CA ARG A 173 9.78 27.64 -4.89
C ARG A 173 9.46 27.68 -6.39
N ALA A 174 9.87 28.73 -7.10
CA ALA A 174 9.64 28.86 -8.54
C ALA A 174 10.35 27.75 -9.34
N CYS A 175 11.57 27.37 -8.96
CA CYS A 175 12.27 26.23 -9.56
C CYS A 175 11.50 24.92 -9.38
N CYS A 176 10.97 24.65 -8.17
CA CYS A 176 10.13 23.50 -7.90
C CYS A 176 8.84 23.51 -8.74
N GLN A 177 8.16 24.65 -8.84
CA GLN A 177 6.94 24.78 -9.65
C GLN A 177 7.20 24.49 -11.14
N GLN A 178 8.31 24.99 -11.68
CA GLN A 178 8.70 24.71 -13.07
C GLN A 178 9.10 23.24 -13.28
N ALA A 179 9.79 22.63 -12.31
CA ALA A 179 10.17 21.22 -12.38
C ALA A 179 8.96 20.29 -12.34
N ALA A 180 7.89 20.66 -11.62
CA ALA A 180 6.67 19.88 -11.51
C ALA A 180 5.96 19.68 -12.86
N GLU A 181 6.19 20.59 -13.81
CA GLU A 181 5.64 20.52 -15.16
C GLU A 181 6.42 19.59 -16.10
N LYS A 182 7.57 19.06 -15.69
CA LYS A 182 8.34 18.11 -16.51
C LYS A 182 7.74 16.71 -16.46
N GLU A 183 8.17 15.85 -17.39
CA GLU A 183 7.77 14.44 -17.42
C GLU A 183 8.13 13.69 -16.14
N LYS A 184 7.36 12.63 -15.83
CA LYS A 184 7.60 11.75 -14.69
C LYS A 184 9.02 11.19 -14.73
N GLY A 185 9.72 11.25 -13.61
CA GLY A 185 11.10 10.81 -13.53
C GLY A 185 11.73 11.12 -12.18
N LEU A 186 13.06 11.12 -12.15
CA LEU A 186 13.84 11.44 -10.97
C LEU A 186 14.24 12.93 -10.98
N PHE A 187 14.04 13.57 -9.84
CA PHE A 187 14.35 14.99 -9.63
C PHE A 187 15.26 15.15 -8.42
N SER A 188 16.15 16.13 -8.48
CA SER A 188 17.03 16.48 -7.36
C SER A 188 16.82 17.95 -6.96
N LEU A 189 16.79 18.20 -5.66
CA LEU A 189 16.67 19.54 -5.08
C LEU A 189 17.83 19.79 -4.12
N THR A 190 18.82 20.55 -4.57
CA THR A 190 20.01 20.91 -3.78
C THR A 190 19.87 22.34 -3.27
N VAL A 191 19.53 22.49 -2.00
CA VAL A 191 19.32 23.79 -1.35
C VAL A 191 19.89 23.73 0.07
N PRO A 192 20.56 24.78 0.58
CA PRO A 192 21.07 24.80 1.95
C PRO A 192 19.94 24.70 3.00
N THR A 193 20.31 24.39 4.24
CA THR A 193 19.36 24.38 5.37
C THR A 193 18.72 25.75 5.52
N GLY A 194 17.41 25.79 5.82
CA GLY A 194 16.64 27.03 5.90
C GLY A 194 16.20 27.63 4.56
N GLY A 195 16.65 27.09 3.41
CA GLY A 195 16.28 27.57 2.07
C GLY A 195 14.89 27.13 1.56
N GLY A 196 14.03 26.56 2.42
CA GLY A 196 12.65 26.26 2.07
C GLY A 196 12.41 24.93 1.35
N LYS A 197 13.32 23.95 1.49
CA LYS A 197 13.20 22.60 0.89
C LYS A 197 11.86 21.94 1.17
N THR A 198 11.50 21.83 2.45
CA THR A 198 10.34 21.04 2.92
C THR A 198 9.04 21.40 2.21
N LEU A 199 8.62 22.66 2.27
CA LEU A 199 7.36 23.10 1.66
C LEU A 199 7.45 23.18 0.12
N SER A 200 8.61 23.57 -0.42
CA SER A 200 8.79 23.65 -1.89
C SER A 200 8.81 22.26 -2.55
N SER A 201 9.37 21.24 -1.88
CA SER A 201 9.33 19.86 -2.38
C SER A 201 7.92 19.27 -2.31
N LEU A 202 7.14 19.62 -1.28
CA LEU A 202 5.75 19.18 -1.17
C LEU A 202 4.87 19.84 -2.24
N GLU A 203 5.05 21.13 -2.49
CA GLU A 203 4.33 21.84 -3.57
C GLU A 203 4.70 21.27 -4.94
N PHE A 204 5.98 20.96 -5.18
CA PHE A 204 6.38 20.21 -6.37
C PHE A 204 5.59 18.89 -6.48
N ALA A 205 5.55 18.09 -5.42
CA ALA A 205 4.90 16.79 -5.42
C ALA A 205 3.40 16.91 -5.71
N PHE A 206 2.71 17.87 -5.10
CA PHE A 206 1.28 18.08 -5.36
C PHE A 206 1.00 18.56 -6.79
N ARG A 207 1.76 19.54 -7.30
CA ARG A 207 1.57 20.02 -8.68
C ARG A 207 1.83 18.90 -9.69
N HIS A 208 2.88 18.12 -9.47
CA HIS A 208 3.22 16.99 -10.31
C HIS A 208 2.13 15.90 -10.24
N ALA A 209 1.63 15.61 -9.03
CA ALA A 209 0.54 14.67 -8.81
C ALA A 209 -0.76 15.11 -9.52
N GLN A 210 -1.12 16.39 -9.44
CA GLN A 210 -2.27 16.92 -10.18
C GLN A 210 -2.13 16.77 -11.69
N LYS A 211 -0.93 17.03 -12.23
CA LYS A 211 -0.65 16.93 -13.67
C LYS A 211 -0.79 15.50 -14.19
N TYR A 212 -0.30 14.53 -13.42
CA TYR A 212 -0.24 13.13 -13.83
C TYR A 212 -1.32 12.24 -13.22
N GLY A 213 -2.31 12.81 -12.53
CA GLY A 213 -3.40 12.08 -11.90
C GLY A 213 -2.94 11.13 -10.78
N MET A 214 -1.90 11.51 -10.05
CA MET A 214 -1.41 10.76 -8.89
C MET A 214 -2.17 11.18 -7.64
N GLU A 215 -2.42 10.24 -6.75
CA GLU A 215 -3.35 10.44 -5.62
C GLU A 215 -2.66 10.68 -4.28
N ARG A 216 -1.38 10.31 -4.15
CA ARG A 216 -0.65 10.27 -2.88
C ARG A 216 0.79 10.75 -3.03
N VAL A 217 1.35 11.33 -1.96
CA VAL A 217 2.75 11.74 -1.84
C VAL A 217 3.36 11.01 -0.64
N ILE A 218 4.36 10.16 -0.86
CA ILE A 218 5.08 9.52 0.24
C ILE A 218 6.33 10.34 0.56
N TYR A 219 6.42 10.89 1.78
CA TYR A 219 7.55 11.69 2.23
C TYR A 219 8.48 10.90 3.17
N ALA A 220 9.59 10.39 2.65
CA ALA A 220 10.55 9.59 3.42
C ALA A 220 11.76 10.42 3.89
N VAL A 221 12.07 10.38 5.19
CA VAL A 221 13.23 11.04 5.81
C VAL A 221 13.92 10.12 6.83
N PRO A 222 15.24 10.28 7.06
CA PRO A 222 16.04 9.25 7.71
C PRO A 222 15.95 9.18 9.25
N PHE A 223 15.40 10.20 9.92
CA PHE A 223 15.37 10.27 11.39
C PHE A 223 13.96 10.54 11.90
N THR A 224 13.53 9.80 12.93
CA THR A 224 12.21 9.94 13.57
C THR A 224 11.93 11.38 14.00
N SER A 225 12.90 12.06 14.61
CA SER A 225 12.73 13.46 15.02
C SER A 225 12.50 14.42 13.85
N ILE A 226 13.02 14.10 12.66
CA ILE A 226 12.76 14.87 11.43
C ILE A 226 11.39 14.50 10.85
N ILE A 227 10.96 13.24 10.99
CA ILE A 227 9.60 12.80 10.63
C ILE A 227 8.59 13.60 11.44
N GLU A 228 8.69 13.59 12.78
CA GLU A 228 7.81 14.31 13.71
C GLU A 228 7.75 15.81 13.38
N GLN A 229 8.91 16.44 13.16
CA GLN A 229 8.99 17.87 12.80
C GLN A 229 8.31 18.17 11.46
N ASN A 230 8.57 17.36 10.42
CA ASN A 230 7.96 17.58 9.12
C ASN A 230 6.46 17.27 9.13
N ALA A 231 6.03 16.24 9.87
CA ALA A 231 4.62 15.92 10.06
C ALA A 231 3.89 17.10 10.72
N ALA A 232 4.47 17.71 11.76
CA ALA A 232 3.90 18.91 12.40
C ALA A 232 3.78 20.09 11.41
N VAL A 233 4.81 20.34 10.59
CA VAL A 233 4.79 21.38 9.56
C VAL A 233 3.71 21.10 8.50
N PHE A 234 3.57 19.83 8.07
CA PHE A 234 2.56 19.45 7.09
C PHE A 234 1.15 19.53 7.67
N ARG A 235 0.94 19.12 8.92
CA ARG A 235 -0.36 19.28 9.60
C ARG A 235 -0.78 20.75 9.70
N GLU A 236 0.16 21.65 10.05
CA GLU A 236 -0.11 23.10 10.05
C GLU A 236 -0.47 23.64 8.65
N ALA A 237 0.14 23.09 7.60
CA ALA A 237 -0.09 23.53 6.22
C ALA A 237 -1.35 22.93 5.57
N LEU A 238 -1.67 21.68 5.88
CA LEU A 238 -2.65 20.88 5.15
C LEU A 238 -3.91 20.56 5.95
N GLY A 239 -3.82 20.56 7.29
CA GLY A 239 -4.81 19.98 8.20
C GLY A 239 -4.37 18.61 8.73
N ASP A 240 -4.79 18.29 9.96
CA ASP A 240 -4.42 17.05 10.65
C ASP A 240 -4.90 15.78 9.95
N ASP A 241 -6.01 15.87 9.22
CA ASP A 241 -6.65 14.76 8.51
C ASP A 241 -5.88 14.30 7.27
N ALA A 242 -5.00 15.14 6.72
CA ALA A 242 -4.33 14.87 5.45
C ALA A 242 -2.97 14.18 5.58
N VAL A 243 -2.42 14.08 6.80
CA VAL A 243 -1.04 13.65 7.05
C VAL A 243 -1.02 12.40 7.90
N LEU A 244 -0.48 11.31 7.36
CA LEU A 244 -0.15 10.11 8.13
C LEU A 244 1.32 10.17 8.55
N GLU A 245 1.53 10.29 9.86
CA GLU A 245 2.85 10.08 10.45
C GLU A 245 3.06 8.61 10.74
N HIS A 246 4.15 8.03 10.25
CA HIS A 246 4.40 6.60 10.38
C HIS A 246 5.89 6.33 10.59
N HIS A 247 6.24 5.81 11.77
CA HIS A 247 7.58 5.39 12.15
C HIS A 247 7.54 4.38 13.29
N SER A 248 8.67 3.74 13.60
CA SER A 248 8.76 2.64 14.59
C SER A 248 8.27 3.00 16.00
N ASN A 249 8.38 4.27 16.39
CA ASN A 249 7.99 4.75 17.73
C ASN A 249 6.58 5.36 17.76
N PHE A 250 5.84 5.33 16.65
CA PHE A 250 4.51 5.94 16.60
C PHE A 250 3.52 4.98 17.24
N ASP A 251 2.82 5.44 18.28
CA ASP A 251 1.86 4.61 19.00
C ASP A 251 0.50 4.66 18.30
N PHE A 252 0.16 3.56 17.63
CA PHE A 252 -1.17 3.37 17.06
C PHE A 252 -2.08 2.81 18.14
N GLU A 253 -2.86 3.68 18.80
CA GLU A 253 -3.76 3.26 19.87
C GLU A 253 -4.69 2.11 19.43
N GLU A 254 -4.77 1.08 20.27
CA GLU A 254 -5.54 -0.15 19.98
C GLU A 254 -7.03 -0.02 20.32
N ASP A 255 -7.40 0.91 21.21
CA ASP A 255 -8.80 1.14 21.59
C ASP A 255 -9.56 1.78 20.43
N GLU A 256 -10.58 1.08 19.93
CA GLU A 256 -11.43 1.55 18.83
C GLU A 256 -12.16 2.86 19.16
N ASN A 257 -12.33 3.18 20.45
CA ASN A 257 -12.95 4.44 20.89
C ASN A 257 -11.96 5.60 20.93
N SER A 258 -10.67 5.35 20.73
CA SER A 258 -9.65 6.38 20.69
C SER A 258 -9.76 7.23 19.42
N PRO A 259 -9.64 8.57 19.52
CA PRO A 259 -9.48 9.44 18.35
C PRO A 259 -8.32 9.04 17.43
N ASN A 260 -7.33 8.30 17.96
CA ASN A 260 -6.13 7.89 17.25
C ASN A 260 -6.27 6.53 16.53
N TYR A 261 -7.31 5.74 16.81
CA TYR A 261 -7.56 4.45 16.13
C TYR A 261 -7.68 4.60 14.61
N LYS A 262 -8.22 5.72 14.14
CA LYS A 262 -8.31 6.05 12.71
C LYS A 262 -6.93 6.03 12.02
N TYR A 263 -5.85 6.42 12.69
CA TYR A 263 -4.52 6.47 12.08
C TYR A 263 -3.98 5.06 11.83
N ARG A 264 -4.38 4.08 12.64
CA ARG A 264 -4.05 2.66 12.41
C ARG A 264 -4.68 2.16 11.12
N LEU A 265 -5.99 2.35 10.95
CA LEU A 265 -6.70 1.96 9.72
C LEU A 265 -6.11 2.62 8.48
N VAL A 266 -5.71 3.89 8.60
CA VAL A 266 -5.09 4.64 7.50
C VAL A 266 -3.67 4.16 7.22
N ALA A 267 -2.94 3.70 8.24
CA ALA A 267 -1.59 3.15 8.10
C ALA A 267 -1.53 1.78 7.43
N GLU A 268 -2.62 0.99 7.52
CA GLU A 268 -2.72 -0.31 6.84
C GLU A 268 -2.59 -0.16 5.31
N ASN A 269 -3.24 0.88 4.75
CA ASN A 269 -3.34 1.07 3.29
C ASN A 269 -2.62 2.33 2.78
N TRP A 270 -2.05 3.14 3.68
CA TRP A 270 -1.57 4.49 3.39
C TRP A 270 -2.59 5.31 2.60
N ASP A 271 -3.83 5.34 3.09
CA ASP A 271 -4.93 6.05 2.43
C ASP A 271 -4.85 7.58 2.58
N ALA A 272 -4.06 8.07 3.54
CA ALA A 272 -3.77 9.49 3.64
C ALA A 272 -3.02 9.99 2.38
N PRO A 273 -3.33 11.20 1.91
CA PRO A 273 -2.72 11.76 0.72
C PRO A 273 -1.24 12.16 0.90
N VAL A 274 -0.77 12.33 2.15
CA VAL A 274 0.64 12.63 2.51
C VAL A 274 1.13 11.73 3.63
#